data_AF-A0A1I0R1I5-F1
#
_entry.id   AF-A0A1I0R1I5-F1
#
_cell.length_a   1.000
_cell.length_b   1.000
_cell.length_c   1.000
_cell.angle_alpha   90.00
_cell.angle_beta   90.00
_cell.angle_gamma   90.00
#
_symmetry.space_group_name_H-M   'P 1'
#
loop_
_entity.id
_entity.type
_entity.pdbx_description
1 polymer ?
#
loop_
_entity_poly.entity_id
_entity_poly.type
_entity_poly.pdbx_seq_one_letter_code
_entity_poly.pdbx_strand_id
1 'polypeptide(L)'
;MKLDLTNEKLFQNNELEISKNVTFVFGKNGAGKSTLTRAIKGQGTDFDVRIFQGFENVIDESKRLNAVVLGEENSTIKKQIDELNKKIESLSSEKIKIQKCLSKPEDEKTNNYWTRYYQSKNKCDAKSKDISDFYKKSAAEIKKKKNPQISSTNFNLRNFEEDITKAEYIQDKDKKIYIQLLKSEPKEAKEVKFPNCDLKGLLVETNGLLIESVEEKIRINRLVNDPEKRLFASQGLNLHKKGDICSFCGSTIQDSVFKELESYFSTDEVKEFMGKIQKKIDEINNYYLLISQVEIVENEFYPEYLDEVLLIKNQVEEKKREYNAILKQFEKALGDKKANLFEASEELNIQLPEDFNSNIKSYSDIKEKNNENKLAEKQEQARNKLRLDVVKSILVEYEYTAKLAELEVLENQRKKDEKDLEDEKFKIIGEGGLDFQISTCRSKIAELQSKTKNEIILADNINKKLRHMVSFELKHCEDEKEKGYYQVKNIKTNETRDITQLSTGEKNIIAF
;
A
#
# COMPACT_ATOMS: atom_id res chain seq x y z
N MET A 1 -37.34 -3.76 92.36
CA MET A 1 -36.31 -3.11 91.53
C MET A 1 -35.82 -1.87 92.26
N LYS A 2 -34.50 -1.69 92.41
CA LYS A 2 -33.91 -0.43 92.88
C LYS A 2 -33.26 0.26 91.69
N LEU A 3 -33.58 1.53 91.48
CA LEU A 3 -33.12 2.33 90.36
C LEU A 3 -32.16 3.39 90.88
N ASP A 4 -30.94 3.43 90.32
CA ASP A 4 -29.96 4.46 90.64
C ASP A 4 -30.22 5.71 89.78
N LEU A 5 -30.50 6.83 90.45
CA LEU A 5 -30.80 8.12 89.86
C LEU A 5 -29.72 9.17 90.18
N THR A 6 -28.58 8.77 90.74
CA THR A 6 -27.50 9.69 91.18
C THR A 6 -27.01 10.61 90.07
N ASN A 7 -27.04 10.14 88.81
CA ASN A 7 -26.62 10.91 87.63
C ASN A 7 -27.75 11.74 86.99
N GLU A 8 -29.00 11.61 87.46
CA GLU A 8 -30.17 12.27 86.90
C GLU A 8 -30.55 13.51 87.74
N LYS A 9 -30.00 14.68 87.39
CA LYS A 9 -30.20 15.98 88.09
C LYS A 9 -31.65 16.42 88.27
N LEU A 10 -32.59 15.73 87.62
CA LEU A 10 -34.00 16.08 87.58
C LEU A 10 -34.80 15.51 88.76
N PHE A 11 -34.25 14.52 89.48
CA PHE A 11 -34.88 13.92 90.66
C PHE A 11 -34.19 14.39 91.94
N GLN A 12 -34.97 14.61 93.00
CA GLN A 12 -34.43 15.05 94.31
C GLN A 12 -33.74 13.90 95.07
N ASN A 13 -34.16 12.67 94.82
CA ASN A 13 -33.61 11.49 95.44
C ASN A 13 -32.72 10.74 94.44
N ASN A 14 -31.57 10.29 94.92
CA ASN A 14 -30.59 9.56 94.12
C ASN A 14 -30.95 8.08 93.92
N GLU A 15 -31.99 7.57 94.58
CA GLU A 15 -32.45 6.19 94.45
C GLU A 15 -33.98 6.15 94.44
N LEU A 16 -34.54 5.29 93.60
CA LEU A 16 -35.97 4.95 93.61
C LEU A 16 -36.14 3.44 93.77
N GLU A 17 -36.72 3.03 94.89
CA GLU A 17 -37.08 1.64 95.13
C GLU A 17 -38.53 1.35 94.70
N ILE A 18 -38.67 0.48 93.70
CA ILE A 18 -39.93 -0.09 93.22
C ILE A 18 -40.05 -1.48 93.84
N SER A 19 -40.60 -1.54 95.05
CA SER A 19 -40.74 -2.77 95.84
C SER A 19 -42.02 -3.56 95.55
N LYS A 20 -43.01 -2.94 94.89
CA LYS A 20 -44.30 -3.58 94.57
C LYS A 20 -44.33 -4.13 93.15
N ASN A 21 -44.96 -5.29 92.99
CA ASN A 21 -45.18 -5.95 91.69
C ASN A 21 -45.97 -5.07 90.70
N VAL A 22 -46.91 -4.26 91.20
CA VAL A 22 -47.63 -3.27 90.39
C VAL A 22 -47.39 -1.89 90.99
N THR A 23 -46.71 -1.05 90.23
CA THR A 23 -46.38 0.32 90.63
C THR A 23 -46.78 1.28 89.52
N PHE A 24 -47.66 2.23 89.84
CA PHE A 24 -48.05 3.29 88.92
C PHE A 24 -47.28 4.56 89.25
N VAL A 25 -46.51 5.07 88.29
CA VAL A 25 -45.79 6.34 88.40
C VAL A 25 -46.42 7.34 87.44
N PHE A 26 -46.99 8.42 87.97
CA PHE A 26 -47.61 9.47 87.19
C PHE A 26 -47.18 10.85 87.68
N GLY A 27 -47.21 11.84 86.79
CA GLY A 27 -46.79 13.20 87.09
C GLY A 27 -47.16 14.16 85.95
N LYS A 28 -47.18 15.46 86.23
CA LYS A 28 -47.43 16.49 85.22
C LYS A 28 -46.36 16.46 84.12
N ASN A 29 -46.63 17.09 82.98
CA ASN A 29 -45.64 17.24 81.93
C ASN A 29 -44.41 17.99 82.47
N GLY A 30 -43.22 17.54 82.10
CA GLY A 30 -41.95 18.06 82.64
C GLY A 30 -41.46 17.42 83.95
N ALA A 31 -42.26 16.58 84.62
CA ALA A 31 -41.86 15.92 85.88
C ALA A 31 -40.83 14.77 85.75
N GLY A 32 -40.16 14.63 84.59
CA GLY A 32 -39.09 13.65 84.41
C GLY A 32 -39.48 12.24 83.99
N LYS A 33 -40.75 12.00 83.65
CA LYS A 33 -41.26 10.66 83.29
C LYS A 33 -40.40 9.96 82.22
N SER A 34 -40.09 10.63 81.11
CA SER A 34 -39.29 10.04 80.02
C SER A 34 -37.84 9.75 80.42
N THR A 35 -37.27 10.60 81.29
CA THR A 35 -35.94 10.39 81.88
C THR A 35 -35.93 9.15 82.75
N LEU A 36 -36.95 8.98 83.60
CA LEU A 36 -37.14 7.80 84.43
C LEU A 36 -37.27 6.53 83.58
N THR A 37 -38.05 6.57 82.50
CA THR A 37 -38.22 5.43 81.58
C THR A 37 -36.90 5.02 80.92
N ARG A 38 -36.05 5.98 80.54
CA ARG A 38 -34.73 5.71 79.97
C ARG A 38 -33.80 5.07 81.01
N ALA A 39 -33.81 5.57 82.25
CA ALA A 39 -33.05 4.98 83.35
C ALA A 39 -33.48 3.52 83.60
N ILE A 40 -34.79 3.23 83.60
CA ILE A 40 -35.31 1.86 83.74
C ILE A 40 -34.84 0.96 82.59
N LYS A 41 -34.89 1.41 81.33
CA LYS A 41 -34.39 0.62 80.19
C LYS A 41 -32.88 0.40 80.21
N GLY A 42 -32.11 1.37 80.70
CA GLY A 42 -30.65 1.27 80.79
C GLY A 42 -30.17 0.38 81.93
N GLN A 43 -30.90 0.33 83.05
CA GLN A 43 -30.48 -0.37 84.27
C GLN A 43 -31.27 -1.66 84.56
N GLY A 44 -32.43 -1.85 83.94
CA GLY A 44 -33.31 -3.00 84.12
C GLY A 44 -33.01 -4.15 83.17
N THR A 45 -31.75 -4.59 83.06
CA THR A 45 -31.32 -5.63 82.10
C THR A 45 -31.96 -7.00 82.35
N ASP A 46 -32.40 -7.27 83.58
CA ASP A 46 -33.04 -8.53 83.97
C ASP A 46 -34.57 -8.53 83.75
N PHE A 47 -35.12 -7.44 83.21
CA PHE A 47 -36.56 -7.27 82.98
C PHE A 47 -36.87 -7.01 81.50
N ASP A 48 -38.02 -7.50 81.01
CA ASP A 48 -38.56 -7.10 79.71
C ASP A 48 -39.12 -5.66 79.80
N VAL A 49 -38.26 -4.67 79.56
CA VAL A 49 -38.62 -3.25 79.61
C VAL A 49 -39.19 -2.80 78.26
N ARG A 50 -40.51 -2.66 78.20
CA ARG A 50 -41.22 -2.14 77.02
C ARG A 50 -41.48 -0.64 77.15
N ILE A 51 -40.85 0.15 76.29
CA ILE A 51 -41.10 1.59 76.20
C ILE A 51 -42.18 1.86 75.17
N PHE A 52 -43.29 2.44 75.62
CA PHE A 52 -44.35 2.92 74.75
C PHE A 52 -44.14 4.40 74.40
N GLN A 53 -43.96 4.72 73.12
CA GLN A 53 -43.75 6.10 72.63
C GLN A 53 -44.93 6.68 71.84
N GLY A 54 -46.10 6.03 71.89
CA GLY A 54 -47.28 6.45 71.14
C GLY A 54 -47.43 5.75 69.78
N PHE A 55 -48.58 5.94 69.16
CA PHE A 55 -49.00 5.24 67.92
C PHE A 55 -48.41 5.82 66.62
N GLU A 56 -47.77 6.99 66.67
CA GLU A 56 -47.31 7.72 65.47
C GLU A 56 -46.17 7.00 64.72
N ASN A 57 -45.36 6.19 65.39
CA ASN A 57 -44.24 5.46 64.76
C ASN A 57 -44.65 4.27 63.89
N VAL A 58 -45.94 3.88 63.90
CA VAL A 58 -46.45 2.68 63.21
C VAL A 58 -47.27 3.03 61.97
N ILE A 59 -47.56 4.32 61.77
CA ILE A 59 -48.34 4.84 60.64
C ILE A 59 -47.35 5.30 59.54
N ASP A 60 -47.64 5.01 58.27
CA ASP A 60 -46.87 5.53 57.15
C ASP A 60 -47.27 6.98 56.75
N GLU A 61 -46.55 7.56 55.79
CA GLU A 61 -46.80 8.93 55.29
C GLU A 61 -48.23 9.12 54.72
N SER A 62 -48.89 8.03 54.31
CA SER A 62 -50.27 8.04 53.81
C SER A 62 -51.33 7.97 54.92
N LYS A 63 -50.90 8.04 56.19
CA LYS A 63 -51.73 7.89 57.38
C LYS A 63 -52.39 6.50 57.49
N ARG A 64 -51.84 5.49 56.83
CA ARG A 64 -52.31 4.09 56.90
C ARG A 64 -51.43 3.27 57.85
N LEU A 65 -52.03 2.26 58.49
CA LEU A 65 -51.28 1.26 59.25
C LEU A 65 -50.76 0.21 58.25
N ASN A 66 -49.55 0.43 57.77
CA ASN A 66 -48.92 -0.44 56.77
C ASN A 66 -48.68 -1.82 57.38
N ALA A 67 -49.14 -2.88 56.70
CA ALA A 67 -49.12 -4.21 57.29
C ALA A 67 -47.72 -4.74 57.56
N VAL A 68 -46.73 -4.20 56.85
CA VAL A 68 -45.31 -4.48 57.05
C VAL A 68 -44.77 -3.87 58.34
N VAL A 69 -45.26 -2.74 58.84
CA VAL A 69 -44.53 -1.95 59.88
C VAL A 69 -44.67 -2.50 61.31
N LEU A 70 -45.59 -3.43 61.54
CA LEU A 70 -45.80 -4.02 62.86
C LEU A 70 -44.75 -5.12 63.13
N GLY A 71 -43.69 -4.78 63.88
CA GLY A 71 -42.64 -5.69 64.37
C GLY A 71 -41.21 -5.15 64.17
N GLU A 72 -40.32 -5.32 65.17
CA GLU A 72 -38.91 -4.85 65.09
C GLU A 72 -38.17 -5.42 63.87
N GLU A 73 -38.44 -6.67 63.50
CA GLU A 73 -37.87 -7.36 62.34
C GLU A 73 -38.24 -6.68 61.01
N ASN A 74 -39.52 -6.32 60.83
CA ASN A 74 -39.95 -5.68 59.60
C ASN A 74 -39.47 -4.22 59.48
N SER A 75 -39.32 -3.52 60.61
CA SER A 75 -38.70 -2.19 60.63
C SER A 75 -37.23 -2.24 60.17
N THR A 76 -36.54 -3.35 60.46
CA THR A 76 -35.16 -3.61 60.02
C THR A 76 -35.10 -3.95 58.54
N ILE A 77 -36.01 -4.80 58.04
CA ILE A 77 -36.13 -5.13 56.61
C ILE A 77 -36.41 -3.87 55.77
N LYS A 78 -37.29 -2.97 56.23
CA LYS A 78 -37.58 -1.70 55.55
C LYS A 78 -36.32 -0.85 55.38
N LYS A 79 -35.51 -0.69 56.44
CA LYS A 79 -34.23 0.05 56.37
C LYS A 79 -33.28 -0.55 55.34
N GLN A 80 -33.17 -1.88 55.28
CA GLN A 80 -32.32 -2.57 54.29
C GLN A 80 -32.82 -2.35 52.84
N ILE A 81 -34.13 -2.34 52.61
CA ILE A 81 -34.72 -2.03 51.30
C ILE A 81 -34.42 -0.57 50.91
N ASP A 82 -34.58 0.38 51.84
CA ASP A 82 -34.31 1.80 51.59
C ASP A 82 -32.83 2.04 51.26
N GLU A 83 -31.90 1.35 51.93
CA GLU A 83 -30.47 1.38 51.61
C GLU A 83 -30.17 0.83 50.21
N LEU A 84 -30.79 -0.29 49.83
CA LEU A 84 -30.63 -0.87 48.49
C LEU A 84 -31.22 0.04 47.40
N ASN A 85 -32.36 0.70 47.66
CA ASN A 85 -32.95 1.67 46.73
C ASN A 85 -32.04 2.89 46.52
N LYS A 86 -31.49 3.46 47.60
CA LYS A 86 -30.48 4.54 47.50
C LYS A 86 -29.25 4.11 46.70
N LYS A 87 -28.81 2.86 46.87
CA LYS A 87 -27.72 2.29 46.08
C LYS A 87 -28.08 2.18 44.59
N ILE A 88 -29.29 1.72 44.27
CA ILE A 88 -29.79 1.65 42.88
C ILE A 88 -29.85 3.04 42.25
N GLU A 89 -30.33 4.06 42.97
CA GLU A 89 -30.35 5.45 42.47
C GLU A 89 -28.94 5.96 42.15
N SER A 90 -27.98 5.72 43.06
CA SER A 90 -26.57 6.08 42.82
C SER A 90 -26.01 5.40 41.58
N LEU A 91 -26.15 4.07 41.46
CA LEU A 91 -25.68 3.30 40.31
C LEU A 91 -26.36 3.72 38.99
N SER A 92 -27.67 4.02 39.06
CA SER A 92 -28.43 4.48 37.89
C SER A 92 -27.97 5.87 37.43
N SER A 93 -27.64 6.77 38.38
CA SER A 93 -27.08 8.08 38.06
C SER A 93 -25.70 7.99 37.41
N GLU A 94 -24.86 7.06 37.87
CA GLU A 94 -23.55 6.76 37.28
C GLU A 94 -23.69 6.18 35.87
N LYS A 95 -24.61 5.23 35.68
CA LYS A 95 -24.95 4.68 34.36
C LYS A 95 -25.32 5.77 33.37
N ILE A 96 -26.20 6.70 33.76
CA ILE A 96 -26.62 7.82 32.89
C ILE A 96 -25.42 8.69 32.49
N LYS A 97 -24.48 8.96 33.42
CA LYS A 97 -23.26 9.73 33.11
C LYS A 97 -22.40 9.02 32.08
N ILE A 98 -22.14 7.73 32.25
CA ILE A 98 -21.35 6.94 31.29
C ILE A 98 -22.07 6.84 29.94
N GLN A 99 -23.39 6.63 29.93
CA GLN A 99 -24.18 6.57 28.69
C GLN A 99 -24.07 7.86 27.86
N LYS A 100 -24.07 9.05 28.51
CA LYS A 100 -23.85 10.33 27.81
C LYS A 100 -22.47 10.41 27.14
N CYS A 101 -21.46 9.72 27.67
CA CYS A 101 -20.13 9.67 27.05
C CYS A 101 -20.05 8.68 25.88
N LEU A 102 -21.01 7.76 25.76
CA LEU A 102 -21.10 6.71 24.74
C LEU A 102 -22.07 7.03 23.59
N SER A 103 -22.90 8.06 23.75
CA SER A 103 -23.85 8.51 22.72
C SER A 103 -23.36 9.77 22.00
N LYS A 104 -23.93 10.05 20.83
CA LYS A 104 -23.73 11.33 20.14
C LYS A 104 -24.10 12.49 21.08
N PRO A 105 -23.20 13.45 21.34
CA PRO A 105 -23.51 14.59 22.18
C PRO A 105 -24.44 15.58 21.46
N GLU A 106 -25.19 16.37 22.24
CA GLU A 106 -26.04 17.46 21.72
C GLU A 106 -25.19 18.65 21.24
N ASP A 107 -24.13 18.99 21.97
CA ASP A 107 -23.13 19.98 21.56
C ASP A 107 -22.04 19.31 20.72
N GLU A 108 -21.94 19.71 19.46
CA GLU A 108 -20.96 19.22 18.49
C GLU A 108 -19.50 19.44 18.92
N LYS A 109 -19.24 20.37 19.85
CA LYS A 109 -17.89 20.62 20.41
C LYS A 109 -17.51 19.61 21.50
N THR A 110 -18.44 18.79 21.97
CA THR A 110 -18.19 17.83 23.05
C THR A 110 -17.33 16.66 22.56
N ASN A 111 -16.16 16.50 23.18
CA ASN A 111 -15.21 15.44 22.87
C ASN A 111 -15.36 14.24 23.82
N ASN A 112 -16.42 13.45 23.65
CA ASN A 112 -16.63 12.20 24.39
C ASN A 112 -16.08 10.97 23.61
N TYR A 113 -16.19 9.77 24.18
CA TYR A 113 -15.70 8.54 23.54
C TYR A 113 -16.37 8.28 22.18
N TRP A 114 -17.67 8.54 22.07
CA TRP A 114 -18.41 8.45 20.80
C TRP A 114 -17.81 9.39 19.74
N THR A 115 -17.63 10.66 20.07
CA THR A 115 -17.09 11.67 19.15
C THR A 115 -15.68 11.29 18.69
N ARG A 116 -14.80 10.86 19.60
CA ARG A 116 -13.43 10.43 19.28
C ARG A 116 -13.42 9.29 18.27
N TYR A 117 -14.19 8.22 18.51
CA TYR A 117 -14.27 7.07 17.62
C TYR A 117 -14.81 7.44 16.23
N TYR A 118 -15.90 8.18 16.14
CA TYR A 118 -16.46 8.55 14.83
C TYR A 118 -15.58 9.54 14.07
N GLN A 119 -14.87 10.44 14.75
CA GLN A 119 -13.88 11.31 14.10
C GLN A 119 -12.69 10.51 13.56
N SER A 120 -12.14 9.59 14.34
CA SER A 120 -11.01 8.77 13.90
C SER A 120 -11.42 7.79 12.79
N LYS A 121 -12.62 7.20 12.88
CA LYS A 121 -13.25 6.41 11.80
C LYS A 121 -13.42 7.22 10.51
N ASN A 122 -14.05 8.39 10.56
CA ASN A 122 -14.28 9.19 9.36
C ASN A 122 -12.98 9.62 8.68
N LYS A 123 -11.94 9.95 9.46
CA LYS A 123 -10.60 10.25 8.92
C LYS A 123 -9.97 9.04 8.25
N CYS A 124 -10.05 7.88 8.89
CA CYS A 124 -9.57 6.60 8.36
C CYS A 124 -10.30 6.23 7.06
N ASP A 125 -11.64 6.29 7.04
CA ASP A 125 -12.47 5.97 5.88
C ASP A 125 -12.19 6.94 4.72
N ALA A 126 -12.05 8.24 5.00
CA ALA A 126 -11.69 9.24 4.00
C ALA A 126 -10.31 8.97 3.37
N LYS A 127 -9.32 8.58 4.19
CA LYS A 127 -7.98 8.26 3.73
C LYS A 127 -7.93 6.97 2.92
N SER A 128 -8.63 5.93 3.38
CA SER A 128 -8.78 4.66 2.65
C SER A 128 -9.46 4.89 1.30
N LYS A 129 -10.49 5.73 1.25
CA LYS A 129 -11.15 6.13 0.01
C LYS A 129 -10.21 6.89 -0.93
N ASP A 130 -9.42 7.83 -0.43
CA ASP A 130 -8.43 8.57 -1.22
C ASP A 130 -7.44 7.62 -1.93
N ILE A 131 -6.88 6.64 -1.19
CA ILE A 131 -5.97 5.64 -1.75
C ILE A 131 -6.68 4.73 -2.77
N SER A 132 -7.90 4.28 -2.49
CA SER A 132 -8.71 3.50 -3.44
C SER A 132 -8.99 4.30 -4.73
N ASP A 133 -9.33 5.58 -4.60
CA ASP A 133 -9.60 6.45 -5.73
C ASP A 133 -8.32 6.75 -6.52
N PHE A 134 -7.16 6.84 -5.86
CA PHE A 134 -5.85 6.90 -6.50
C PHE A 134 -5.61 5.67 -7.39
N TYR A 135 -5.77 4.44 -6.89
CA TYR A 135 -5.60 3.23 -7.71
C TYR A 135 -6.48 3.22 -8.95
N LYS A 136 -7.76 3.60 -8.81
CA LYS A 136 -8.70 3.66 -9.93
C LYS A 136 -8.29 4.71 -10.97
N LYS A 137 -7.89 5.90 -10.52
CA LYS A 137 -7.46 7.00 -11.40
C LYS A 137 -6.17 6.64 -12.13
N SER A 138 -5.18 6.09 -11.42
CA SER A 138 -3.89 5.69 -12.00
C SER A 138 -4.04 4.58 -13.03
N ALA A 139 -4.86 3.56 -12.73
CA ALA A 139 -5.17 2.51 -13.71
C ALA A 139 -5.84 3.09 -14.97
N ALA A 140 -6.77 4.02 -14.80
CA ALA A 140 -7.44 4.69 -15.92
C ALA A 140 -6.49 5.58 -16.72
N GLU A 141 -5.54 6.27 -16.09
CA GLU A 141 -4.52 7.08 -16.77
C GLU A 141 -3.64 6.21 -17.66
N ILE A 142 -3.09 5.12 -17.11
CA ILE A 142 -2.23 4.17 -17.85
C ILE A 142 -3.00 3.59 -19.04
N LYS A 143 -4.25 3.15 -18.84
CA LYS A 143 -5.13 2.63 -19.89
C LYS A 143 -5.38 3.64 -21.02
N LYS A 144 -5.37 4.95 -20.72
CA LYS A 144 -5.62 6.02 -21.70
C LYS A 144 -4.37 6.46 -22.45
N LYS A 145 -3.16 6.06 -22.05
CA LYS A 145 -1.93 6.37 -22.80
C LYS A 145 -1.93 5.60 -24.13
N LYS A 146 -1.93 6.34 -25.25
CA LYS A 146 -1.99 5.78 -26.61
C LYS A 146 -0.69 5.88 -27.41
N ASN A 147 0.25 6.73 -26.99
CA ASN A 147 1.45 7.07 -27.76
C ASN A 147 2.74 6.90 -26.92
N PRO A 148 3.25 5.69 -26.72
CA PRO A 148 2.69 4.41 -27.16
C PRO A 148 1.61 3.88 -26.20
N GLN A 149 0.81 2.92 -26.67
CA GLN A 149 -0.07 2.14 -25.80
C GLN A 149 0.76 1.11 -25.01
N ILE A 150 0.84 1.31 -23.70
CA ILE A 150 1.70 0.54 -22.78
C ILE A 150 0.93 -0.50 -21.95
N SER A 151 -0.39 -0.54 -22.08
CA SER A 151 -1.25 -1.50 -21.40
C SER A 151 -2.37 -2.02 -22.30
N SER A 152 -2.96 -3.14 -21.91
CA SER A 152 -4.17 -3.64 -22.57
C SER A 152 -5.35 -2.69 -22.37
N THR A 153 -6.36 -2.80 -23.23
CA THR A 153 -7.62 -2.06 -23.09
C THR A 153 -8.43 -2.50 -21.87
N ASN A 154 -8.11 -3.65 -21.26
CA ASN A 154 -8.75 -4.18 -20.06
C ASN A 154 -7.96 -3.88 -18.77
N PHE A 155 -6.86 -3.11 -18.85
CA PHE A 155 -6.07 -2.70 -17.69
C PHE A 155 -6.95 -2.01 -16.65
N ASN A 156 -6.88 -2.50 -15.42
CA ASN A 156 -7.76 -2.11 -14.33
C ASN A 156 -7.00 -1.99 -12.99
N LEU A 157 -7.74 -1.70 -11.93
CA LEU A 157 -7.20 -1.53 -10.56
C LEU A 157 -6.32 -2.70 -10.11
N ARG A 158 -6.72 -3.95 -10.34
CA ARG A 158 -5.95 -5.13 -9.89
C ARG A 158 -4.61 -5.22 -10.61
N ASN A 159 -4.59 -4.90 -11.91
CA ASN A 159 -3.35 -4.88 -12.67
C ASN A 159 -2.41 -3.78 -12.19
N PHE A 160 -2.95 -2.61 -11.83
CA PHE A 160 -2.15 -1.55 -11.23
C PHE A 160 -1.56 -2.00 -9.90
N GLU A 161 -2.36 -2.58 -9.00
CA GLU A 161 -1.90 -3.13 -7.71
C GLU A 161 -0.78 -4.16 -7.87
N GLU A 162 -0.91 -5.10 -8.82
CA GLU A 162 0.14 -6.07 -9.15
C GLU A 162 1.43 -5.39 -9.63
N ASP A 163 1.30 -4.38 -10.49
CA ASP A 163 2.42 -3.64 -11.06
C ASP A 163 3.15 -2.78 -10.00
N ILE A 164 2.50 -2.32 -8.93
CA ILE A 164 3.12 -1.54 -7.83
C ILE A 164 4.36 -2.27 -7.29
N THR A 165 4.27 -3.59 -7.09
CA THR A 165 5.36 -4.40 -6.53
C THR A 165 6.56 -4.56 -7.46
N LYS A 166 6.36 -4.34 -8.77
CA LYS A 166 7.37 -4.49 -9.83
C LYS A 166 7.82 -3.14 -10.39
N ALA A 167 7.28 -2.04 -9.87
CA ALA A 167 7.48 -0.70 -10.40
C ALA A 167 8.94 -0.25 -10.24
N GLU A 168 9.57 0.09 -11.36
CA GLU A 168 10.98 0.44 -11.44
C GLU A 168 11.19 1.50 -12.52
N TYR A 169 12.14 2.42 -12.30
CA TYR A 169 12.55 3.37 -13.33
C TYR A 169 13.40 2.71 -14.40
N ILE A 170 13.24 3.15 -15.63
CA ILE A 170 14.15 2.80 -16.73
C ILE A 170 14.97 4.03 -17.13
N GLN A 171 16.14 3.81 -17.71
CA GLN A 171 16.96 4.91 -18.21
C GLN A 171 16.32 5.56 -19.45
N ASP A 172 16.57 6.86 -19.65
CA ASP A 172 16.04 7.59 -20.80
C ASP A 172 16.48 7.00 -22.15
N LYS A 173 17.69 6.41 -22.21
CA LYS A 173 18.18 5.69 -23.40
C LYS A 173 17.26 4.51 -23.72
N ASP A 174 17.02 3.64 -22.74
CA ASP A 174 16.18 2.45 -22.90
C ASP A 174 14.73 2.83 -23.21
N LYS A 175 14.21 3.89 -22.58
CA LYS A 175 12.88 4.42 -22.86
C LYS A 175 12.70 4.79 -24.33
N LYS A 176 13.69 5.45 -24.94
CA LYS A 176 13.67 5.78 -26.37
C LYS A 176 13.70 4.52 -27.24
N ILE A 177 14.56 3.56 -26.91
CA ILE A 177 14.67 2.27 -27.62
C ILE A 177 13.33 1.53 -27.57
N TYR A 178 12.73 1.38 -26.39
CA TYR A 178 11.44 0.70 -26.23
C TYR A 178 10.32 1.41 -27.00
N ILE A 179 10.23 2.75 -26.94
CA ILE A 179 9.22 3.49 -27.70
C ILE A 179 9.39 3.27 -29.22
N GLN A 180 10.62 3.23 -29.74
CA GLN A 180 10.87 2.95 -31.15
C GLN A 180 10.56 1.49 -31.50
N LEU A 181 10.87 0.53 -30.63
CA LEU A 181 10.57 -0.88 -30.82
C LEU A 181 9.06 -1.13 -30.92
N LEU A 182 8.24 -0.43 -30.13
CA LEU A 182 6.77 -0.52 -30.21
C LEU A 182 6.19 0.00 -31.53
N LYS A 183 6.94 0.81 -32.27
CA LYS A 183 6.56 1.33 -33.59
C LYS A 183 7.17 0.53 -34.73
N SER A 184 8.04 -0.43 -34.43
CA SER A 184 8.77 -1.17 -35.44
C SER A 184 7.86 -2.23 -36.08
N GLU A 185 7.93 -2.33 -37.39
CA GLU A 185 7.41 -3.46 -38.17
C GLU A 185 8.45 -4.60 -38.19
N PRO A 186 8.07 -5.82 -38.61
CA PRO A 186 9.02 -6.90 -38.82
C PRO A 186 10.17 -6.44 -39.70
N LYS A 187 11.38 -6.56 -39.15
CA LYS A 187 12.63 -6.26 -39.84
C LYS A 187 13.44 -7.53 -40.04
N GLU A 188 14.06 -7.62 -41.20
CA GLU A 188 14.97 -8.69 -41.58
C GLU A 188 16.23 -8.07 -42.18
N ALA A 189 17.35 -8.29 -41.51
CA ALA A 189 18.65 -7.87 -41.99
C ALA A 189 19.10 -8.81 -43.10
N LYS A 190 19.44 -8.24 -44.26
CA LYS A 190 19.88 -9.01 -45.42
C LYS A 190 21.28 -9.58 -45.23
N GLU A 191 21.66 -10.49 -46.10
CA GLU A 191 23.04 -10.96 -46.16
C GLU A 191 23.92 -9.95 -46.90
N VAL A 192 25.07 -9.63 -46.31
CA VAL A 192 26.10 -8.81 -46.93
C VAL A 192 27.23 -9.72 -47.39
N LYS A 193 27.53 -9.68 -48.69
CA LYS A 193 28.64 -10.45 -49.27
C LYS A 193 29.92 -9.63 -49.14
N PHE A 194 30.80 -10.08 -48.25
CA PHE A 194 32.13 -9.50 -48.12
C PHE A 194 33.09 -10.12 -49.15
N PRO A 195 33.91 -9.31 -49.83
CA PRO A 195 34.85 -9.83 -50.82
C PRO A 195 36.01 -10.54 -50.13
N ASN A 196 36.43 -11.66 -50.72
CA ASN A 196 37.66 -12.34 -50.36
C ASN A 196 38.82 -11.80 -51.22
N CYS A 197 39.52 -10.81 -50.71
CA CYS A 197 40.64 -10.16 -51.37
C CYS A 197 41.96 -10.60 -50.73
N ASP A 198 42.71 -11.48 -51.39
CA ASP A 198 44.04 -11.89 -50.93
C ASP A 198 45.09 -10.82 -51.28
N LEU A 199 45.13 -9.74 -50.51
CA LEU A 199 46.11 -8.67 -50.69
C LEU A 199 47.56 -9.17 -50.58
N LYS A 200 47.80 -10.24 -49.84
CA LYS A 200 49.14 -10.80 -49.66
C LYS A 200 49.59 -11.53 -50.91
N GLY A 201 48.75 -12.40 -51.47
CA GLY A 201 48.99 -13.02 -52.76
C GLY A 201 49.16 -11.96 -53.86
N LEU A 202 48.30 -10.95 -53.87
CA LEU A 202 48.33 -9.86 -54.85
C LEU A 202 49.62 -9.03 -54.77
N LEU A 203 50.14 -8.75 -53.56
CA LEU A 203 51.42 -8.08 -53.36
C LEU A 203 52.59 -8.90 -53.90
N VAL A 204 52.62 -10.21 -53.60
CA VAL A 204 53.68 -11.12 -54.08
C VAL A 204 53.70 -11.19 -55.59
N GLU A 205 52.53 -11.35 -56.21
CA GLU A 205 52.40 -11.40 -57.67
C GLU A 205 52.72 -10.06 -58.34
N THR A 206 52.33 -8.95 -57.72
CA THR A 206 52.66 -7.60 -58.19
C THR A 206 54.17 -7.40 -58.17
N ASN A 207 54.84 -7.68 -57.05
CA ASN A 207 56.31 -7.55 -56.95
C ASN A 207 57.04 -8.46 -57.92
N GLY A 208 56.55 -9.69 -58.14
CA GLY A 208 57.08 -10.59 -59.18
C GLY A 208 57.07 -9.97 -60.57
N LEU A 209 55.98 -9.29 -60.94
CA LEU A 209 55.89 -8.55 -62.22
C LEU A 209 56.77 -7.28 -62.23
N LEU A 210 56.98 -6.62 -61.09
CA LEU A 210 57.81 -5.42 -61.02
C LEU A 210 59.29 -5.73 -61.28
N ILE A 211 59.80 -6.85 -60.75
CA ILE A 211 61.21 -7.24 -60.91
C ILE A 211 61.50 -7.94 -62.25
N GLU A 212 60.49 -8.49 -62.92
CA GLU A 212 60.64 -9.12 -64.23
C GLU A 212 60.96 -8.07 -65.31
N SER A 213 61.86 -8.39 -66.25
CA SER A 213 62.24 -7.50 -67.34
C SER A 213 62.28 -8.25 -68.67
N VAL A 214 61.82 -7.61 -69.74
CA VAL A 214 61.91 -8.14 -71.10
C VAL A 214 63.20 -7.64 -71.76
N GLU A 215 63.84 -8.49 -72.56
CA GLU A 215 65.05 -8.09 -73.30
C GLU A 215 64.73 -7.06 -74.39
N GLU A 216 65.44 -5.92 -74.39
CA GLU A 216 65.30 -4.88 -75.41
C GLU A 216 66.02 -5.31 -76.70
N LYS A 217 65.29 -5.96 -77.62
CA LYS A 217 65.85 -6.44 -78.91
C LYS A 217 66.18 -5.32 -79.90
N ILE A 218 65.49 -4.18 -79.80
CA ILE A 218 65.65 -3.02 -80.69
C ILE A 218 65.68 -1.77 -79.81
N ARG A 219 66.67 -0.89 -80.02
CA ARG A 219 66.80 0.34 -79.24
C ARG A 219 66.34 1.55 -80.05
N ILE A 220 65.32 2.25 -79.56
CA ILE A 220 64.83 3.50 -80.17
C ILE A 220 65.29 4.69 -79.32
N ASN A 221 66.32 5.40 -79.76
CA ASN A 221 66.94 6.50 -79.00
C ASN A 221 65.95 7.58 -78.53
N ARG A 222 64.92 7.89 -79.33
CA ARG A 222 63.90 8.90 -78.96
C ARG A 222 62.96 8.47 -77.82
N LEU A 223 62.99 7.19 -77.43
CA LEU A 223 62.19 6.60 -76.36
C LEU A 223 63.03 6.16 -75.15
N VAL A 224 64.35 6.34 -75.20
CA VAL A 224 65.27 5.91 -74.12
C VAL A 224 65.06 6.79 -72.89
N ASN A 225 65.02 6.15 -71.70
CA ASN A 225 64.91 6.80 -70.39
C ASN A 225 63.70 7.73 -70.23
N ASP A 226 62.65 7.54 -71.03
CA ASP A 226 61.45 8.38 -71.01
C ASP A 226 60.19 7.50 -71.06
N PRO A 227 59.69 7.06 -69.89
CA PRO A 227 58.51 6.21 -69.78
C PRO A 227 57.25 6.84 -70.38
N GLU A 228 57.08 8.16 -70.25
CA GLU A 228 55.92 8.88 -70.81
C GLU A 228 55.95 8.85 -72.34
N LYS A 229 57.11 9.08 -72.96
CA LYS A 229 57.26 8.94 -74.42
C LYS A 229 57.04 7.51 -74.89
N ARG A 230 57.48 6.49 -74.14
CA ARG A 230 57.22 5.07 -74.47
C ARG A 230 55.73 4.76 -74.42
N LEU A 231 55.04 5.21 -73.38
CA LEU A 231 53.59 5.05 -73.24
C LEU A 231 52.84 5.74 -74.39
N PHE A 232 53.20 6.99 -74.70
CA PHE A 232 52.64 7.75 -75.82
C PHE A 232 52.85 7.02 -77.16
N ALA A 233 54.07 6.53 -77.41
CA ALA A 233 54.40 5.82 -78.64
C ALA A 233 53.65 4.47 -78.75
N SER A 234 53.53 3.73 -77.65
CA SER A 234 52.78 2.46 -77.59
C SER A 234 51.28 2.69 -77.83
N GLN A 235 50.69 3.70 -77.19
CA GLN A 235 49.29 4.08 -77.42
C GLN A 235 49.06 4.55 -78.85
N GLY A 236 49.94 5.41 -79.38
CA GLY A 236 49.89 5.87 -80.76
C GLY A 236 49.96 4.72 -81.77
N LEU A 237 50.82 3.72 -81.52
CA LEU A 237 50.92 2.53 -82.36
C LEU A 237 49.61 1.72 -82.39
N ASN A 238 48.90 1.63 -81.25
CA ASN A 238 47.64 0.90 -81.16
C ASN A 238 46.45 1.66 -81.77
N LEU A 239 46.51 3.00 -81.83
CA LEU A 239 45.42 3.84 -82.34
C LEU A 239 45.52 4.13 -83.84
N HIS A 240 46.72 4.06 -84.41
CA HIS A 240 47.00 4.42 -85.81
C HIS A 240 47.34 3.20 -86.67
N LYS A 241 47.28 3.39 -87.99
CA LYS A 241 47.74 2.47 -89.03
C LYS A 241 48.82 3.12 -89.89
N LYS A 242 49.49 2.31 -90.71
CA LYS A 242 50.49 2.77 -91.70
C LYS A 242 49.84 3.79 -92.65
N GLY A 243 50.43 4.98 -92.77
CA GLY A 243 49.92 6.07 -93.60
C GLY A 243 48.84 6.96 -92.97
N ASP A 244 48.43 6.71 -91.72
CA ASP A 244 47.46 7.57 -91.02
C ASP A 244 48.02 8.98 -90.74
N ILE A 245 47.12 9.95 -90.58
CA ILE A 245 47.47 11.29 -90.11
C ILE A 245 47.55 11.26 -88.58
N CYS A 246 48.70 11.65 -88.02
CA CYS A 246 48.91 11.70 -86.58
C CYS A 246 47.98 12.74 -85.94
N SER A 247 47.18 12.31 -84.96
CA SER A 247 46.23 13.19 -84.26
C SER A 247 46.91 14.25 -83.38
N PHE A 248 48.20 14.11 -83.07
CA PHE A 248 48.95 15.07 -82.26
C PHE A 248 49.57 16.19 -83.10
N CYS A 249 50.32 15.84 -84.16
CA CYS A 249 51.07 16.82 -84.96
C CYS A 249 50.49 17.09 -86.36
N GLY A 250 49.44 16.38 -86.78
CA GLY A 250 48.80 16.56 -88.10
C GLY A 250 49.62 16.06 -89.29
N SER A 251 50.77 15.43 -89.07
CA SER A 251 51.63 14.88 -90.12
C SER A 251 51.29 13.42 -90.44
N THR A 252 51.54 12.98 -91.67
CA THR A 252 51.41 11.57 -92.07
C THR A 252 52.44 10.70 -91.35
N ILE A 253 52.00 9.58 -90.78
CA ILE A 253 52.86 8.59 -90.11
C ILE A 253 53.58 7.76 -91.17
N GLN A 254 54.91 7.89 -91.23
CA GLN A 254 55.72 7.14 -92.19
C GLN A 254 55.75 5.65 -91.86
N ASP A 255 55.70 4.81 -92.91
CA ASP A 255 55.79 3.35 -92.80
C ASP A 255 57.04 2.86 -92.06
N SER A 256 58.18 3.53 -92.25
CA SER A 256 59.45 3.22 -91.58
C SER A 256 59.34 3.42 -90.07
N VAL A 257 58.76 4.54 -89.64
CA VAL A 257 58.51 4.87 -88.23
C VAL A 257 57.51 3.91 -87.61
N PHE A 258 56.44 3.59 -88.34
CA PHE A 258 55.44 2.62 -87.87
C PHE A 258 56.08 1.22 -87.71
N LYS A 259 56.86 0.74 -88.69
CA LYS A 259 57.57 -0.55 -88.60
C LYS A 259 58.61 -0.57 -87.48
N GLU A 260 59.31 0.53 -87.24
CA GLU A 260 60.27 0.68 -86.14
C GLU A 260 59.58 0.49 -84.77
N LEU A 261 58.47 1.20 -84.55
CA LEU A 261 57.66 1.07 -83.33
C LEU A 261 56.97 -0.31 -83.24
N GLU A 262 56.46 -0.84 -84.35
CA GLU A 262 55.89 -2.18 -84.44
C GLU A 262 56.92 -3.22 -84.01
N SER A 263 58.16 -3.15 -84.51
CA SER A 263 59.22 -4.08 -84.15
C SER A 263 59.67 -3.93 -82.68
N TYR A 264 59.57 -2.72 -82.12
CA TYR A 264 59.90 -2.44 -80.72
C TYR A 264 58.86 -2.96 -79.72
N PHE A 265 57.57 -2.78 -80.02
CA PHE A 265 56.48 -3.13 -79.10
C PHE A 265 55.78 -4.47 -79.42
N SER A 266 55.99 -5.05 -80.60
CA SER A 266 55.19 -6.18 -81.10
C SER A 266 55.89 -7.52 -81.11
N THR A 267 57.07 -7.64 -80.48
CA THR A 267 57.69 -8.95 -80.20
C THR A 267 56.80 -9.76 -79.26
N ASP A 268 56.76 -11.08 -79.45
CA ASP A 268 55.88 -11.96 -78.68
C ASP A 268 56.12 -11.84 -77.17
N GLU A 269 57.37 -11.68 -76.73
CA GLU A 269 57.71 -11.55 -75.30
C GLU A 269 57.15 -10.25 -74.68
N VAL A 270 57.28 -9.12 -75.36
CA VAL A 270 56.75 -7.82 -74.92
C VAL A 270 55.22 -7.86 -74.81
N LYS A 271 54.54 -8.42 -75.83
CA LYS A 271 53.08 -8.56 -75.82
C LYS A 271 52.60 -9.47 -74.70
N GLU A 272 53.27 -10.60 -74.48
CA GLU A 272 52.93 -11.53 -73.41
C GLU A 272 53.06 -10.86 -72.04
N PHE A 273 54.16 -10.15 -71.80
CA PHE A 273 54.40 -9.47 -70.52
C PHE A 273 53.43 -8.31 -70.29
N MET A 274 53.17 -7.46 -71.30
CA MET A 274 52.13 -6.43 -71.22
C MET A 274 50.75 -7.03 -70.93
N GLY A 275 50.45 -8.20 -71.50
CA GLY A 275 49.22 -8.94 -71.22
C GLY A 275 49.14 -9.44 -69.79
N LYS A 276 50.23 -9.94 -69.20
CA LYS A 276 50.31 -10.34 -67.79
C LYS A 276 50.04 -9.14 -66.86
N ILE A 277 50.70 -8.01 -67.11
CA ILE A 277 50.50 -6.78 -66.34
C ILE A 277 49.04 -6.31 -66.44
N GLN A 278 48.47 -6.26 -67.66
CA GLN A 278 47.09 -5.82 -67.85
C GLN A 278 46.09 -6.73 -67.13
N LYS A 279 46.24 -8.05 -67.21
CA LYS A 279 45.38 -9.00 -66.47
C LYS A 279 45.41 -8.74 -64.97
N LYS A 280 46.57 -8.41 -64.41
CA LYS A 280 46.72 -8.11 -62.99
C LYS A 280 46.05 -6.78 -62.62
N ILE A 281 46.15 -5.76 -63.47
CA ILE A 281 45.41 -4.49 -63.33
C ILE A 281 43.90 -4.73 -63.37
N ASP A 282 43.42 -5.57 -64.30
CA ASP A 282 42.00 -5.90 -64.43
C ASP A 282 41.47 -6.64 -63.19
N GLU A 283 42.29 -7.52 -62.60
CA GLU A 283 42.00 -8.19 -61.32
C GLU A 283 41.92 -7.20 -60.15
N ILE A 284 42.86 -6.26 -60.05
CA ILE A 284 42.82 -5.16 -59.06
C ILE A 284 41.53 -4.34 -59.21
N ASN A 285 41.17 -3.99 -60.44
CA ASN A 285 39.94 -3.24 -60.74
C ASN A 285 38.67 -4.02 -60.37
N ASN A 286 38.67 -5.35 -60.56
CA ASN A 286 37.58 -6.18 -60.08
C ASN A 286 37.47 -6.16 -58.54
N TYR A 287 38.59 -6.19 -57.83
CA TYR A 287 38.57 -6.05 -56.36
C TYR A 287 38.03 -4.71 -55.90
N TYR A 288 38.38 -3.61 -56.56
CA TYR A 288 37.79 -2.30 -56.29
C TYR A 288 36.26 -2.31 -56.40
N LEU A 289 35.73 -2.90 -57.47
CA LEU A 289 34.29 -3.02 -57.68
C LEU A 289 33.63 -3.83 -56.57
N LEU A 290 34.17 -5.00 -56.23
CA LEU A 290 33.62 -5.86 -55.17
C LEU A 290 33.63 -5.19 -53.80
N ILE A 291 34.70 -4.47 -53.44
CA ILE A 291 34.83 -3.74 -52.17
C ILE A 291 33.83 -2.57 -52.11
N SER A 292 33.65 -1.85 -53.22
CA SER A 292 32.71 -0.72 -53.29
C SER A 292 31.25 -1.14 -53.06
N GLN A 293 30.89 -2.37 -53.42
CA GLN A 293 29.54 -2.92 -53.29
C GLN A 293 29.18 -3.38 -51.88
N VAL A 294 30.15 -3.45 -50.96
CA VAL A 294 29.87 -3.80 -49.56
C VAL A 294 29.14 -2.64 -48.89
N GLU A 295 27.86 -2.86 -48.59
CA GLU A 295 26.99 -1.87 -47.95
C GLU A 295 26.21 -2.51 -46.80
N ILE A 296 26.23 -1.84 -45.63
CA ILE A 296 25.44 -2.22 -44.47
C ILE A 296 24.29 -1.24 -44.32
N VAL A 297 23.06 -1.75 -44.44
CA VAL A 297 21.83 -0.97 -44.35
C VAL A 297 21.28 -1.03 -42.92
N GLU A 298 21.59 -0.02 -42.12
CA GLU A 298 21.23 0.07 -40.70
C GLU A 298 19.71 0.06 -40.42
N ASN A 299 18.89 0.55 -41.35
CA ASN A 299 17.44 0.59 -41.17
C ASN A 299 16.76 -0.79 -41.21
N GLU A 300 17.49 -1.85 -41.60
CA GLU A 300 17.03 -3.24 -41.58
C GLU A 300 17.13 -3.88 -40.18
N PHE A 301 17.64 -3.14 -39.18
CA PHE A 301 17.83 -3.63 -37.82
C PHE A 301 16.85 -3.00 -36.82
N TYR A 302 16.52 -3.74 -35.77
CA TYR A 302 15.73 -3.24 -34.65
C TYR A 302 16.50 -2.20 -33.82
N PRO A 303 15.79 -1.26 -33.17
CA PRO A 303 16.41 -0.14 -32.44
C PRO A 303 17.50 -0.53 -31.43
N GLU A 304 17.34 -1.67 -30.78
CA GLU A 304 18.30 -2.18 -29.78
C GLU A 304 19.68 -2.53 -30.36
N TYR A 305 19.76 -2.80 -31.66
CA TYR A 305 21.00 -3.21 -32.34
C TYR A 305 21.63 -2.09 -33.17
N LEU A 306 21.00 -0.92 -33.28
CA LEU A 306 21.46 0.16 -34.16
C LEU A 306 22.86 0.67 -33.78
N ASP A 307 23.13 0.83 -32.48
CA ASP A 307 24.45 1.28 -32.00
C ASP A 307 25.56 0.31 -32.43
N GLU A 308 25.34 -1.00 -32.29
CA GLU A 308 26.29 -2.05 -32.67
C GLU A 308 26.48 -2.11 -34.20
N VAL A 309 25.39 -2.00 -34.96
CA VAL A 309 25.43 -2.03 -36.43
C VAL A 309 26.16 -0.80 -36.99
N LEU A 310 25.93 0.38 -36.42
CA LEU A 310 26.65 1.60 -36.80
C LEU A 310 28.15 1.49 -36.55
N LEU A 311 28.54 0.86 -35.44
CA LEU A 311 29.95 0.60 -35.15
C LEU A 311 30.57 -0.31 -36.23
N ILE A 312 29.92 -1.44 -36.55
CA ILE A 312 30.40 -2.38 -37.57
C ILE A 312 30.48 -1.68 -38.94
N LYS A 313 29.46 -0.90 -39.31
CA LYS A 313 29.42 -0.14 -40.56
C LYS A 313 30.61 0.82 -40.68
N ASN A 314 30.91 1.58 -39.63
CA ASN A 314 32.06 2.49 -39.63
C ASN A 314 33.39 1.74 -39.79
N GLN A 315 33.58 0.62 -39.09
CA GLN A 315 34.77 -0.21 -39.23
C GLN A 315 34.93 -0.77 -40.65
N VAL A 316 33.83 -1.17 -41.29
CA VAL A 316 33.84 -1.65 -42.68
C VAL A 316 34.19 -0.52 -43.64
N GLU A 317 33.64 0.68 -43.44
CA GLU A 317 33.98 1.86 -44.26
C GLU A 317 35.44 2.28 -44.11
N GLU A 318 36.02 2.17 -42.91
CA GLU A 318 37.45 2.39 -42.69
C GLU A 318 38.30 1.36 -43.45
N LYS A 319 38.00 0.06 -43.31
CA LYS A 319 38.70 -1.00 -44.06
C LYS A 319 38.57 -0.85 -45.57
N LYS A 320 37.41 -0.43 -46.08
CA LYS A 320 37.23 -0.12 -47.52
C LYS A 320 38.22 0.95 -47.97
N ARG A 321 38.46 1.99 -47.18
CA ARG A 321 39.44 3.04 -47.50
C ARG A 321 40.87 2.50 -47.50
N GLU A 322 41.23 1.68 -46.52
CA GLU A 322 42.56 1.06 -46.41
C GLU A 322 42.85 0.16 -47.61
N TYR A 323 41.92 -0.75 -47.94
CA TYR A 323 42.04 -1.62 -49.11
C TYR A 323 42.17 -0.82 -50.40
N ASN A 324 41.30 0.18 -50.60
CA ASN A 324 41.35 1.03 -51.80
C ASN A 324 42.69 1.77 -51.92
N ALA A 325 43.26 2.25 -50.81
CA ALA A 325 44.57 2.91 -50.82
C ALA A 325 45.70 1.97 -51.25
N ILE A 326 45.64 0.69 -50.88
CA ILE A 326 46.65 -0.31 -51.25
C ILE A 326 46.47 -0.76 -52.71
N LEU A 327 45.25 -1.07 -53.12
CA LEU A 327 44.95 -1.43 -54.51
C LEU A 327 45.39 -0.32 -55.48
N LYS A 328 45.26 0.95 -55.07
CA LYS A 328 45.75 2.09 -55.87
C LYS A 328 47.26 2.12 -56.02
N GLN A 329 47.98 1.71 -54.99
CA GLN A 329 49.44 1.62 -55.05
C GLN A 329 49.88 0.49 -55.98
N PHE A 330 49.19 -0.67 -55.93
CA PHE A 330 49.45 -1.78 -56.86
C PHE A 330 49.16 -1.38 -58.31
N GLU A 331 47.99 -0.79 -58.56
CA GLU A 331 47.59 -0.32 -59.89
C GLU A 331 48.60 0.71 -60.44
N LYS A 332 49.00 1.68 -59.62
CA LYS A 332 49.99 2.69 -60.01
C LYS A 332 51.33 2.05 -60.35
N ALA A 333 51.86 1.17 -59.49
CA ALA A 333 53.14 0.52 -59.72
C ALA A 333 53.14 -0.34 -60.99
N LEU A 334 52.05 -1.07 -61.24
CA LEU A 334 51.89 -1.84 -62.47
C LEU A 334 51.71 -0.95 -63.71
N GLY A 335 51.03 0.20 -63.57
CA GLY A 335 50.93 1.21 -64.61
C GLY A 335 52.29 1.80 -64.98
N ASP A 336 53.09 2.16 -63.98
CA ASP A 336 54.46 2.64 -64.14
C ASP A 336 55.34 1.54 -64.77
N LYS A 337 55.18 0.28 -64.34
CA LYS A 337 55.87 -0.87 -64.92
C LYS A 337 55.51 -1.10 -66.38
N LYS A 338 54.24 -0.92 -66.75
CA LYS A 338 53.79 -1.01 -68.14
C LYS A 338 54.47 0.01 -69.06
N ALA A 339 54.89 1.16 -68.51
CA ALA A 339 55.68 2.18 -69.21
C ALA A 339 57.20 1.87 -69.23
N ASN A 340 57.69 0.98 -68.37
CA ASN A 340 59.09 0.57 -68.27
C ASN A 340 59.29 -0.95 -68.27
N LEU A 341 59.06 -1.58 -69.42
CA LEU A 341 59.04 -3.05 -69.56
C LEU A 341 60.42 -3.72 -69.56
N PHE A 342 61.47 -2.97 -69.89
CA PHE A 342 62.82 -3.49 -70.16
C PHE A 342 63.75 -3.45 -68.94
N GLU A 343 63.33 -2.79 -67.88
CA GLU A 343 64.12 -2.61 -66.65
C GLU A 343 63.33 -3.15 -65.47
N ALA A 344 64.02 -3.72 -64.48
CA ALA A 344 63.41 -4.08 -63.21
C ALA A 344 62.98 -2.81 -62.44
N SER A 345 61.80 -2.85 -61.83
CA SER A 345 61.29 -1.81 -60.94
C SER A 345 61.55 -2.18 -59.49
N GLU A 346 61.54 -1.18 -58.60
CA GLU A 346 61.58 -1.42 -57.15
C GLU A 346 60.34 -2.18 -56.69
N GLU A 347 60.54 -3.11 -55.76
CA GLU A 347 59.44 -3.84 -55.11
C GLU A 347 58.65 -2.92 -54.17
N LEU A 348 57.35 -3.18 -54.07
CA LEU A 348 56.50 -2.54 -53.09
C LEU A 348 56.71 -3.15 -51.71
N ASN A 349 56.98 -2.31 -50.72
CA ASN A 349 57.03 -2.69 -49.31
C ASN A 349 55.91 -1.98 -48.55
N ILE A 350 54.72 -2.59 -48.56
CA ILE A 350 53.48 -2.01 -48.03
C ILE A 350 53.01 -2.83 -46.84
N GLN A 351 52.62 -2.15 -45.76
CA GLN A 351 51.92 -2.78 -44.65
C GLN A 351 50.48 -3.09 -45.04
N LEU A 352 50.08 -4.36 -44.93
CA LEU A 352 48.75 -4.83 -45.32
C LEU A 352 47.78 -4.73 -44.12
N PRO A 353 46.53 -4.28 -44.33
CA PRO A 353 45.48 -4.28 -43.32
C PRO A 353 45.02 -5.70 -43.03
N GLU A 354 44.32 -5.85 -41.91
CA GLU A 354 43.60 -7.09 -41.60
C GLU A 354 42.43 -7.31 -42.56
N ASP A 355 42.11 -8.58 -42.81
CA ASP A 355 40.97 -8.97 -43.64
C ASP A 355 39.61 -8.65 -42.99
N PHE A 356 38.53 -8.89 -43.73
CA PHE A 356 37.17 -8.63 -43.23
C PHE A 356 36.65 -9.69 -42.24
N ASN A 357 37.42 -10.72 -41.85
CA ASN A 357 36.88 -11.86 -41.09
C ASN A 357 36.25 -11.45 -39.75
N SER A 358 36.87 -10.52 -39.02
CA SER A 358 36.31 -10.00 -37.77
C SER A 358 34.99 -9.25 -37.98
N ASN A 359 34.89 -8.47 -39.06
CA ASN A 359 33.67 -7.76 -39.43
C ASN A 359 32.58 -8.72 -39.93
N ILE A 360 32.94 -9.72 -40.73
CA ILE A 360 32.02 -10.78 -41.20
C ILE A 360 31.39 -11.49 -40.01
N LYS A 361 32.21 -11.91 -39.04
CA LYS A 361 31.72 -12.58 -37.84
C LYS A 361 30.79 -11.68 -37.02
N SER A 362 31.23 -10.45 -36.73
CA SER A 362 30.45 -9.50 -35.94
C SER A 362 29.10 -9.16 -36.61
N TYR A 363 29.11 -9.00 -37.94
CA TYR A 363 27.90 -8.76 -38.72
C TYR A 363 26.97 -10.00 -38.73
N SER A 364 27.52 -11.20 -38.88
CA SER A 364 26.76 -12.45 -38.84
C SER A 364 26.07 -12.62 -37.48
N ASP A 365 26.80 -12.42 -36.39
CA ASP A 365 26.28 -12.56 -35.03
C ASP A 365 25.11 -11.59 -34.77
N ILE A 366 25.24 -10.31 -35.17
CA ILE A 366 24.17 -9.32 -34.97
C ILE A 366 22.98 -9.55 -35.90
N LYS A 367 23.23 -10.01 -37.13
CA LYS A 367 22.18 -10.39 -38.09
C LYS A 367 21.35 -11.56 -37.55
N GLU A 368 21.99 -12.61 -37.03
CA GLU A 368 21.29 -13.75 -36.43
C GLU A 368 20.40 -13.30 -35.27
N LYS A 369 20.95 -12.53 -34.33
CA LYS A 369 20.19 -11.97 -33.19
C LYS A 369 19.03 -11.06 -33.60
N ASN A 370 19.17 -10.32 -34.71
CA ASN A 370 18.11 -9.49 -35.27
C ASN A 370 17.00 -10.37 -35.90
N ASN A 371 17.40 -11.39 -36.66
CA ASN A 371 16.51 -12.21 -37.48
C ASN A 371 15.89 -13.40 -36.74
N GLU A 372 16.27 -13.68 -35.49
CA GLU A 372 15.60 -14.66 -34.60
C GLU A 372 14.08 -14.47 -34.46
N ASN A 373 13.52 -13.36 -34.96
CA ASN A 373 12.11 -13.04 -35.11
C ASN A 373 11.27 -13.27 -33.83
N LYS A 374 11.58 -12.48 -32.81
CA LYS A 374 10.83 -12.41 -31.53
C LYS A 374 10.18 -11.04 -31.33
N LEU A 375 9.81 -10.36 -32.42
CA LEU A 375 9.35 -8.96 -32.35
C LEU A 375 8.15 -8.79 -31.42
N ALA A 376 7.13 -9.67 -31.53
CA ALA A 376 5.93 -9.58 -30.69
C ALA A 376 6.25 -9.70 -29.19
N GLU A 377 7.12 -10.66 -28.83
CA GLU A 377 7.57 -10.88 -27.46
C GLU A 377 8.39 -9.69 -26.95
N LYS A 378 9.34 -9.20 -27.74
CA LYS A 378 10.17 -8.03 -27.40
C LYS A 378 9.31 -6.77 -27.24
N GLN A 379 8.30 -6.57 -28.09
CA GLN A 379 7.33 -5.48 -27.95
C GLN A 379 6.50 -5.62 -26.68
N GLU A 380 6.10 -6.82 -26.28
CA GLU A 380 5.38 -7.03 -25.02
C GLU A 380 6.27 -6.73 -23.80
N GLN A 381 7.52 -7.18 -23.82
CA GLN A 381 8.50 -6.86 -22.77
C GLN A 381 8.74 -5.34 -22.67
N ALA A 382 8.93 -4.67 -23.80
CA ALA A 382 9.07 -3.21 -23.88
C ALA A 382 7.83 -2.47 -23.35
N ARG A 383 6.61 -2.92 -23.71
CA ARG A 383 5.35 -2.38 -23.15
C ARG A 383 5.32 -2.51 -21.64
N ASN A 384 5.67 -3.68 -21.11
CA ASN A 384 5.69 -3.94 -19.68
C ASN A 384 6.71 -3.05 -18.96
N LYS A 385 7.95 -2.94 -19.47
CA LYS A 385 8.99 -2.07 -18.91
C LYS A 385 8.58 -0.59 -18.89
N LEU A 386 8.03 -0.09 -20.00
CA LEU A 386 7.50 1.27 -20.08
C LEU A 386 6.33 1.50 -19.11
N ARG A 387 5.47 0.49 -18.92
CA ARG A 387 4.36 0.57 -17.96
C ARG A 387 4.83 0.65 -16.52
N LEU A 388 5.79 -0.18 -16.14
CA LEU A 388 6.35 -0.18 -14.78
C LEU A 388 7.08 1.13 -14.45
N ASP A 389 7.76 1.75 -15.43
CA ASP A 389 8.35 3.09 -15.30
C ASP A 389 7.30 4.17 -15.03
N VAL A 390 6.17 4.11 -15.75
CA VAL A 390 5.04 5.03 -15.53
C VAL A 390 4.40 4.79 -14.17
N VAL A 391 4.17 3.54 -13.77
CA VAL A 391 3.65 3.20 -12.45
C VAL A 391 4.57 3.76 -11.37
N LYS A 392 5.88 3.59 -11.51
CA LYS A 392 6.86 4.13 -10.55
C LYS A 392 6.77 5.65 -10.43
N SER A 393 6.66 6.34 -11.56
CA SER A 393 6.50 7.80 -11.60
C SER A 393 5.24 8.26 -10.87
N ILE A 394 4.11 7.62 -11.13
CA ILE A 394 2.81 7.92 -10.50
C ILE A 394 2.88 7.69 -8.97
N LEU A 395 3.53 6.61 -8.53
CA LEU A 395 3.67 6.30 -7.09
C LEU A 395 4.51 7.35 -6.35
N VAL A 396 5.57 7.85 -7.00
CA VAL A 396 6.42 8.91 -6.44
C VAL A 396 5.67 10.22 -6.37
N GLU A 397 4.95 10.61 -7.44
CA GLU A 397 4.15 11.85 -7.48
C GLU A 397 3.04 11.87 -6.42
N TYR A 398 2.43 10.72 -6.13
CA TYR A 398 1.39 10.60 -5.09
C TYR A 398 1.96 10.46 -3.66
N GLU A 399 3.28 10.33 -3.51
CA GLU A 399 3.93 10.02 -2.22
C GLU A 399 3.37 8.74 -1.57
N TYR A 400 3.16 7.70 -2.39
CA TYR A 400 2.39 6.51 -2.03
C TYR A 400 2.77 5.87 -0.68
N THR A 401 4.07 5.75 -0.41
CA THR A 401 4.58 5.17 0.85
C THR A 401 4.21 6.01 2.07
N ALA A 402 4.27 7.35 1.97
CA ALA A 402 3.84 8.25 3.03
C ALA A 402 2.33 8.16 3.27
N LYS A 403 1.53 8.09 2.20
CA LYS A 403 0.07 7.94 2.29
C LYS A 403 -0.35 6.64 2.99
N LEU A 404 0.36 5.53 2.74
CA LEU A 404 0.11 4.27 3.44
C LEU A 404 0.49 4.34 4.93
N ALA A 405 1.65 4.94 5.26
CA ALA A 405 2.05 5.13 6.65
C ALA A 405 1.05 6.01 7.42
N GLU A 406 0.54 7.08 6.79
CA GLU A 406 -0.53 7.90 7.35
C GLU A 406 -1.82 7.09 7.61
N LEU A 407 -2.21 6.21 6.68
CA LEU A 407 -3.37 5.34 6.85
C LEU A 407 -3.18 4.39 8.05
N GLU A 408 -2.01 3.77 8.17
CA GLU A 408 -1.69 2.86 9.29
C GLU A 408 -1.80 3.58 10.64
N VAL A 409 -1.28 4.81 10.74
CA VAL A 409 -1.41 5.63 11.96
C VAL A 409 -2.88 5.92 12.28
N LEU A 410 -3.69 6.27 11.27
CA LEU A 410 -5.13 6.51 11.45
C LEU A 410 -5.89 5.24 11.85
N GLU A 411 -5.56 4.09 11.28
CA GLU A 411 -6.14 2.79 11.64
C GLU A 411 -5.83 2.40 13.09
N ASN A 412 -4.59 2.61 13.52
CA ASN A 412 -4.18 2.36 14.89
C ASN A 412 -4.90 3.28 15.88
N GLN A 413 -5.06 4.56 15.53
CA GLN A 413 -5.85 5.50 16.33
C GLN A 413 -7.33 5.10 16.37
N ARG A 414 -7.91 4.69 15.24
CA ARG A 414 -9.31 4.20 15.18
C ARG A 414 -9.51 2.99 16.09
N LYS A 415 -8.63 1.98 16.01
CA LYS A 415 -8.68 0.78 16.86
C LYS A 415 -8.57 1.12 18.34
N LYS A 416 -7.70 2.08 18.68
CA LYS A 416 -7.57 2.58 20.06
C LYS A 416 -8.86 3.23 20.55
N ASP A 417 -9.43 4.16 19.79
CA ASP A 417 -10.67 4.84 20.19
C ASP A 417 -11.88 3.89 20.22
N GLU A 418 -11.90 2.86 19.35
CA GLU A 418 -12.89 1.78 19.35
C GLU A 418 -12.82 0.99 20.65
N LYS A 419 -11.61 0.59 21.05
CA LYS A 419 -11.36 -0.11 22.31
C LYS A 419 -11.74 0.73 23.52
N ASP A 420 -11.32 2.00 23.58
CA ASP A 420 -11.68 2.92 24.67
C ASP A 420 -13.22 3.02 24.82
N LEU A 421 -13.95 3.04 23.71
CA LEU A 421 -15.41 3.09 23.68
C LEU A 421 -16.05 1.77 24.13
N GLU A 422 -15.48 0.63 23.74
CA GLU A 422 -15.92 -0.71 24.19
C GLU A 422 -15.66 -0.94 25.68
N ASP A 423 -14.49 -0.55 26.19
CA ASP A 423 -14.13 -0.67 27.60
C ASP A 423 -15.10 0.14 28.49
N GLU A 424 -15.51 1.33 28.04
CA GLU A 424 -16.52 2.15 28.73
C GLU A 424 -17.93 1.55 28.65
N LYS A 425 -18.29 0.93 27.51
CA LYS A 425 -19.55 0.16 27.43
C LYS A 425 -19.53 -1.01 28.40
N PHE A 426 -18.40 -1.70 28.54
CA PHE A 426 -18.25 -2.86 29.42
C PHE A 426 -18.49 -2.51 30.89
N LYS A 427 -18.19 -1.28 31.34
CA LYS A 427 -18.55 -0.84 32.71
C LYS A 427 -20.06 -0.89 32.99
N ILE A 428 -20.90 -0.79 31.95
CA ILE A 428 -22.36 -0.89 32.08
C ILE A 428 -22.82 -2.34 31.96
N ILE A 429 -22.47 -3.01 30.86
CA ILE A 429 -23.06 -4.30 30.46
C ILE A 429 -22.19 -5.52 30.80
N GLY A 430 -20.93 -5.31 31.18
CA GLY A 430 -19.99 -6.37 31.49
C GLY A 430 -20.32 -7.12 32.77
N GLU A 431 -19.65 -8.25 32.98
CA GLU A 431 -19.76 -9.01 34.21
C GLU A 431 -19.33 -8.14 35.41
N GLY A 432 -20.17 -8.04 36.43
CA GLY A 432 -19.95 -7.13 37.56
C GLY A 432 -20.17 -5.64 37.24
N GLY A 433 -20.57 -5.30 36.01
CA GLY A 433 -20.91 -3.94 35.58
C GLY A 433 -22.18 -3.38 36.25
N LEU A 434 -22.51 -2.13 35.95
CA LEU A 434 -23.60 -1.42 36.60
C LEU A 434 -24.96 -2.14 36.45
N ASP A 435 -25.26 -2.74 35.28
CA ASP A 435 -26.53 -3.44 35.07
C ASP A 435 -26.63 -4.72 35.90
N PHE A 436 -25.51 -5.44 36.07
CA PHE A 436 -25.43 -6.60 36.96
C PHE A 436 -25.58 -6.20 38.43
N GLN A 437 -24.97 -5.10 38.85
CA GLN A 437 -25.09 -4.62 40.23
C GLN A 437 -26.52 -4.15 40.55
N ILE A 438 -27.16 -3.44 39.62
CA ILE A 438 -28.55 -3.00 39.75
C ILE A 438 -29.49 -4.21 39.81
N SER A 439 -29.32 -5.20 38.91
CA SER A 439 -30.14 -6.41 38.92
C SER A 439 -29.97 -7.20 40.23
N THR A 440 -28.73 -7.33 40.73
CA THR A 440 -28.44 -7.98 42.02
C THR A 440 -29.15 -7.27 43.19
N CYS A 441 -29.13 -5.93 43.21
CA CYS A 441 -29.84 -5.18 44.25
C CYS A 441 -31.36 -5.40 44.15
N ARG A 442 -31.92 -5.41 42.93
CA ARG A 442 -33.36 -5.69 42.71
C ARG A 442 -33.76 -7.09 43.15
N SER A 443 -32.95 -8.11 42.88
CA SER A 443 -33.18 -9.48 43.37
C SER A 443 -33.17 -9.56 44.89
N LYS A 444 -32.23 -8.88 45.56
CA LYS A 444 -32.18 -8.80 47.03
C LYS A 444 -33.40 -8.10 47.62
N ILE A 445 -33.87 -7.02 46.99
CA ILE A 445 -35.11 -6.35 47.40
C ILE A 445 -36.30 -7.32 47.31
N ALA A 446 -36.44 -8.05 46.21
CA ALA A 446 -37.51 -9.03 46.04
C ALA A 446 -37.46 -10.14 47.10
N GLU A 447 -36.24 -10.62 47.44
CA GLU A 447 -36.04 -11.60 48.53
C GLU A 447 -36.48 -11.02 49.88
N LEU A 448 -36.05 -9.80 50.22
CA LEU A 448 -36.42 -9.12 51.46
C LEU A 448 -37.94 -8.86 51.55
N GLN A 449 -38.58 -8.46 50.46
CA GLN A 449 -40.04 -8.28 50.38
C GLN A 449 -40.79 -9.61 50.55
N SER A 450 -40.22 -10.74 50.14
CA SER A 450 -40.84 -12.06 50.35
C SER A 450 -40.86 -12.48 51.82
N LYS A 451 -39.91 -11.99 52.63
CA LYS A 451 -39.80 -12.27 54.08
C LYS A 451 -40.83 -11.53 54.93
N THR A 452 -41.44 -10.45 54.42
CA THR A 452 -42.43 -9.64 55.17
C THR A 452 -43.87 -10.21 55.11
N LYS A 453 -44.08 -11.39 54.51
CA LYS A 453 -45.41 -11.90 54.09
C LYS A 453 -46.33 -12.50 55.16
N ASN A 454 -46.08 -12.31 56.45
CA ASN A 454 -46.99 -12.81 57.50
C ASN A 454 -47.93 -11.74 58.09
N GLU A 455 -48.41 -10.86 57.23
CA GLU A 455 -49.31 -9.74 57.57
C GLU A 455 -50.67 -10.23 58.11
N ILE A 456 -51.24 -11.29 57.54
CA ILE A 456 -52.51 -11.88 58.02
C ILE A 456 -52.33 -12.52 59.41
N ILE A 457 -51.25 -13.30 59.60
CA ILE A 457 -50.95 -13.94 60.89
C ILE A 457 -50.73 -12.89 61.99
N LEU A 458 -50.14 -11.75 61.63
CA LEU A 458 -49.87 -10.68 62.57
C LEU A 458 -51.15 -9.94 63.01
N ALA A 459 -52.07 -9.63 62.09
CA ALA A 459 -53.40 -9.12 62.45
C ALA A 459 -54.14 -10.08 63.38
N ASP A 460 -54.14 -11.38 63.07
CA ASP A 460 -54.79 -12.39 63.90
C ASP A 460 -54.20 -12.44 65.31
N ASN A 461 -52.87 -12.31 65.43
CA ASN A 461 -52.20 -12.29 66.73
C ASN A 461 -52.54 -11.03 67.54
N ILE A 462 -52.57 -9.85 66.91
CA ILE A 462 -52.97 -8.60 67.57
C ILE A 462 -54.43 -8.72 68.02
N ASN A 463 -55.33 -9.17 67.13
CA ASN A 463 -56.75 -9.33 67.43
C ASN A 463 -57.00 -10.32 68.58
N LYS A 464 -56.26 -11.44 68.64
CA LYS A 464 -56.35 -12.38 69.75
C LYS A 464 -56.01 -11.72 71.09
N LYS A 465 -54.99 -10.87 71.15
CA LYS A 465 -54.58 -10.17 72.37
C LYS A 465 -55.57 -9.06 72.76
N LEU A 466 -56.10 -8.35 71.78
CA LEU A 466 -56.98 -7.20 72.00
C LEU A 466 -58.47 -7.55 72.16
N ARG A 467 -58.87 -8.80 71.86
CA ARG A 467 -60.27 -9.28 71.80
C ARG A 467 -61.15 -8.84 72.98
N HIS A 468 -60.60 -8.78 74.19
CA HIS A 468 -61.35 -8.44 75.40
C HIS A 468 -61.15 -6.99 75.86
N MET A 469 -60.27 -6.23 75.19
CA MET A 469 -59.90 -4.86 75.57
C MET A 469 -60.58 -3.81 74.70
N VAL A 470 -60.91 -4.15 73.45
CA VAL A 470 -61.50 -3.21 72.49
C VAL A 470 -62.68 -3.84 71.76
N SER A 471 -63.57 -3.01 71.23
CA SER A 471 -64.76 -3.46 70.47
C SER A 471 -64.51 -3.56 68.96
N PHE A 472 -63.26 -3.70 68.53
CA PHE A 472 -62.88 -3.79 67.13
C PHE A 472 -61.78 -4.84 66.89
N GLU A 473 -61.63 -5.26 65.64
CA GLU A 473 -60.54 -6.11 65.16
C GLU A 473 -59.84 -5.46 63.96
N LEU A 474 -58.53 -5.68 63.83
CA LEU A 474 -57.75 -5.31 62.66
C LEU A 474 -58.01 -6.33 61.54
N LYS A 475 -58.56 -5.86 60.42
CA LYS A 475 -58.74 -6.67 59.22
C LYS A 475 -57.65 -6.32 58.22
N HIS A 476 -56.87 -7.31 57.80
CA HIS A 476 -55.94 -7.15 56.69
C HIS A 476 -56.72 -6.96 55.38
N CYS A 477 -56.33 -5.97 54.60
CA CYS A 477 -56.86 -5.66 53.28
C CYS A 477 -55.70 -5.66 52.28
N GLU A 478 -55.84 -6.43 51.20
CA GLU A 478 -54.89 -6.41 50.09
C GLU A 478 -55.15 -5.19 49.21
N ASP A 479 -54.08 -4.59 48.69
CA ASP A 479 -54.14 -3.55 47.66
C ASP A 479 -53.45 -4.10 46.40
N GLU A 480 -54.03 -3.88 45.21
CA GLU A 480 -53.63 -4.55 43.94
C GLU A 480 -52.20 -4.21 43.48
N LYS A 481 -51.51 -3.27 44.14
CA LYS A 481 -50.21 -2.71 43.69
C LYS A 481 -49.12 -2.65 44.78
N GLU A 482 -49.07 -3.66 45.64
CA GLU A 482 -48.07 -3.92 46.70
C GLU A 482 -48.48 -3.51 48.13
N LYS A 483 -48.43 -4.53 49.01
CA LYS A 483 -48.47 -4.51 50.49
C LYS A 483 -49.83 -4.13 51.09
N GLY A 484 -50.45 -5.07 51.80
CA GLY A 484 -51.74 -4.85 52.41
C GLY A 484 -51.69 -3.80 53.52
N TYR A 485 -52.86 -3.31 53.92
CA TYR A 485 -53.02 -2.39 55.02
C TYR A 485 -54.09 -2.92 55.99
N TYR A 486 -54.08 -2.47 57.23
CA TYR A 486 -55.10 -2.87 58.20
C TYR A 486 -56.23 -1.84 58.29
N GLN A 487 -57.47 -2.32 58.21
CA GLN A 487 -58.69 -1.58 58.55
C GLN A 487 -59.19 -1.97 59.94
N VAL A 488 -59.97 -1.08 60.56
CA VAL A 488 -60.57 -1.33 61.87
C VAL A 488 -62.00 -1.79 61.68
N LYS A 489 -62.31 -3.04 61.96
CA LYS A 489 -63.68 -3.57 61.89
C LYS A 489 -64.32 -3.61 63.26
N ASN A 490 -65.46 -2.95 63.44
CA ASN A 490 -66.20 -3.02 64.70
C ASN A 490 -66.81 -4.41 64.88
N ILE A 491 -66.57 -5.07 66.03
CA ILE A 491 -67.02 -6.44 66.29
C ILE A 491 -68.55 -6.49 66.47
N LYS A 492 -69.18 -5.40 66.91
CA LYS A 492 -70.63 -5.33 67.19
C LYS A 492 -71.45 -4.94 65.96
N THR A 493 -70.99 -3.95 65.19
CA THR A 493 -71.74 -3.41 64.03
C THR A 493 -71.26 -3.98 62.69
N ASN A 494 -70.13 -4.68 62.65
CA ASN A 494 -69.41 -5.12 61.44
C ASN A 494 -69.00 -3.99 60.48
N GLU A 495 -69.16 -2.72 60.86
CA GLU A 495 -68.73 -1.58 60.07
C GLU A 495 -67.20 -1.46 60.05
N THR A 496 -66.68 -1.09 58.87
CA THR A 496 -65.24 -0.93 58.65
C THR A 496 -64.83 0.54 58.63
N ARG A 497 -63.90 0.79 59.54
CA ARG A 497 -63.08 1.94 59.87
C ARG A 497 -61.79 2.21 59.13
N ASP A 498 -61.46 3.46 58.85
CA ASP A 498 -60.04 3.83 58.72
C ASP A 498 -59.36 3.91 60.11
N ILE A 499 -58.07 3.53 60.19
CA ILE A 499 -57.25 3.58 61.42
C ILE A 499 -57.14 4.99 62.00
N THR A 500 -57.23 6.02 61.16
CA THR A 500 -57.19 7.44 61.55
C THR A 500 -58.36 7.84 62.45
N GLN A 501 -59.49 7.13 62.34
CA GLN A 501 -60.72 7.38 63.12
C GLN A 501 -60.71 6.72 64.51
N LEU A 502 -59.65 5.97 64.84
CA LEU A 502 -59.45 5.50 66.21
C LEU A 502 -59.15 6.68 67.14
N SER A 503 -59.75 6.64 68.33
CA SER A 503 -59.41 7.53 69.43
C SER A 503 -57.95 7.34 69.85
N THR A 504 -57.36 8.34 70.51
CA THR A 504 -55.99 8.26 71.03
C THR A 504 -55.80 7.06 71.97
N GLY A 505 -56.82 6.69 72.74
CA GLY A 505 -56.79 5.52 73.61
C GLY A 505 -56.72 4.20 72.83
N GLU A 506 -57.57 4.03 71.81
CA GLU A 506 -57.58 2.83 70.96
C GLU A 506 -56.28 2.68 70.16
N LYS A 507 -55.77 3.80 69.63
CA LYS A 507 -54.45 3.86 68.97
C LYS A 507 -53.35 3.36 69.90
N ASN A 508 -53.31 3.88 71.13
CA ASN A 508 -52.27 3.48 72.06
C ASN A 508 -52.32 2.01 72.47
N ILE A 509 -53.53 1.42 72.54
CA ILE A 509 -53.70 0.00 72.85
C ILE A 509 -53.22 -0.90 71.71
N ILE A 510 -53.36 -0.49 70.45
CA ILE A 510 -52.87 -1.29 69.30
C ILE A 510 -51.34 -1.27 69.22
N ALA A 511 -50.71 -0.13 69.51
CA ALA A 511 -49.25 0.01 69.43
C ALA A 511 -48.51 -0.60 70.63
N PHE A 512 -49.20 -0.83 71.76
CA PHE A 512 -48.65 -1.50 72.94
C PHE A 512 -48.73 -3.03 72.78
#